data_AF-A0A9W6U8Q8-F1
#
_entry.id   AF-A0A9W6U8Q8-F1
#
_cell.length_a   1.000
_cell.length_b   1.000
_cell.length_c   1.000
_cell.angle_alpha   90.00
_cell.angle_beta   90.00
_cell.angle_gamma   90.00
#
_symmetry.space_group_name_H-M   'P 1'
#
loop_
_entity.id
_entity.type
_entity.pdbx_description
1 polymer ?
#
loop_
_entity_poly.entity_id
_entity_poly.type
_entity_poly.pdbx_seq_one_letter_code
_entity_poly.pdbx_strand_id
1 'polypeptide(L)'
;MCQAHVQDIEDLHTLGEDMSICSYYGTRESIPLAQIVTVPYSLLLSKDARETLGLGLENNIIIFDEAHNIIDAINNTYKVEITSKQLVVARRSLWSYFTKYEKRFKGKNAFYIKQLLSILECLTKFLRQLNKSAGKAVPVNDDDDGTTGAQVMTINDFLFSARIDHFNMFKILEYLSESGLAKKLMGFVESTAHPVTPPSQTAPDDTDEGFESRHISPLRTVEALLKALTSAGGDGRILVQPHNVCHSKKLGWKTREV
;
A
#
# COMPACT_ATOMS: atom_id res chain seq x y z
N MET A 1 29.43 12.56 -35.92
CA MET A 1 28.43 11.57 -35.44
C MET A 1 28.90 11.09 -34.09
N CYS A 2 28.32 11.60 -33.00
CA CYS A 2 28.56 11.01 -31.69
C CYS A 2 27.90 9.64 -31.72
N GLN A 3 28.66 8.56 -31.58
CA GLN A 3 28.08 7.24 -31.35
C GLN A 3 27.29 7.35 -30.05
N ALA A 4 25.96 7.27 -30.13
CA ALA A 4 25.11 7.16 -28.96
C ALA A 4 25.37 5.78 -28.35
N HIS A 5 26.35 5.71 -27.44
CA HIS A 5 26.59 4.52 -26.66
C HIS A 5 25.40 4.35 -25.71
N VAL A 6 24.68 3.24 -25.86
CA VAL A 6 23.58 2.90 -24.95
C VAL A 6 24.20 2.56 -23.60
N GLN A 7 23.82 3.30 -22.57
CA GLN A 7 24.28 3.07 -21.20
C GLN A 7 23.26 2.22 -20.46
N ASP A 8 23.74 1.18 -19.78
CA ASP A 8 22.91 0.46 -18.82
C ASP A 8 22.89 1.14 -17.44
N ILE A 9 22.24 0.52 -16.46
CA ILE A 9 22.10 1.10 -15.11
C ILE A 9 23.45 1.20 -14.40
N GLU A 10 24.38 0.26 -14.63
CA GLU A 10 25.70 0.24 -14.01
C GLU A 10 26.63 1.28 -14.64
N ASP A 11 26.53 1.47 -15.96
CA ASP A 11 27.20 2.55 -16.68
C ASP A 11 26.74 3.93 -16.19
N LEU A 12 25.42 4.10 -15.99
CA LEU A 12 24.84 5.34 -15.47
C LEU A 12 25.27 5.62 -14.02
N HIS A 13 25.44 4.57 -13.20
CA HIS A 13 25.99 4.71 -11.86
C HIS A 13 27.43 5.23 -11.91
N THR A 14 28.29 4.57 -12.70
CA THR A 14 29.70 4.94 -12.88
C THR A 14 29.84 6.37 -13.41
N LEU A 15 29.05 6.73 -14.43
CA LEU A 15 29.01 8.10 -14.96
C LEU A 15 28.58 9.12 -13.91
N GLY A 16 27.60 8.78 -13.07
CA GLY A 16 27.18 9.62 -11.95
C GLY A 16 28.30 9.87 -10.95
N GLU A 17 29.08 8.85 -10.59
CA GLU A 17 30.26 8.99 -9.73
C GLU A 17 31.33 9.89 -10.36
N ASP A 18 31.69 9.64 -11.63
CA ASP A 18 32.70 10.42 -12.35
C ASP A 18 32.33 11.90 -12.46
N MET A 19 31.05 12.19 -12.70
CA MET A 19 30.52 13.54 -12.81
C MET A 19 30.14 14.17 -11.46
N SER A 20 30.26 13.43 -10.35
CA SER A 20 29.79 13.86 -9.01
C SER A 20 28.32 14.28 -8.98
N ILE A 21 27.46 13.57 -9.71
CA ILE A 21 26.01 13.78 -9.77
C ILE A 21 25.25 12.51 -9.36
N CYS A 22 24.03 12.68 -8.86
CA CYS A 22 23.16 11.54 -8.60
C CYS A 22 22.62 10.99 -9.93
N SER A 23 23.04 9.76 -10.29
CA SER A 23 22.61 9.06 -11.51
C SER A 23 21.10 8.97 -11.66
N TYR A 24 20.37 8.73 -10.56
CA TYR A 24 18.90 8.70 -10.54
C TYR A 24 18.28 10.02 -11.00
N TYR A 25 18.70 11.15 -10.43
CA TYR A 25 18.16 12.46 -10.81
C TYR A 25 18.64 12.88 -12.20
N GLY A 26 19.91 12.60 -12.55
CA GLY A 26 20.44 12.88 -13.90
C GLY A 26 19.68 12.14 -14.99
N THR A 27 19.37 10.85 -14.79
CA THR A 27 18.62 10.03 -15.74
C THR A 27 17.17 10.49 -15.85
N ARG A 28 16.55 10.91 -14.74
CA ARG A 28 15.18 11.44 -14.76
C ARG A 28 15.07 12.74 -15.56
N GLU A 29 16.03 13.65 -15.43
CA GLU A 29 16.06 14.89 -16.19
C GLU A 29 16.38 14.67 -17.68
N SER A 30 16.99 13.53 -18.06
CA SER A 30 17.31 13.21 -19.46
C SER A 30 16.16 12.52 -20.21
N ILE A 31 15.09 12.09 -19.54
CA ILE A 31 13.91 11.43 -20.15
C ILE A 31 13.34 12.19 -21.35
N PRO A 32 13.16 13.54 -21.33
CA PRO A 32 12.62 14.27 -22.48
C PRO A 32 13.53 14.24 -23.72
N LEU A 33 14.82 13.93 -23.54
CA LEU A 33 15.81 13.81 -24.62
C LEU A 33 15.96 12.36 -25.12
N ALA A 34 15.39 11.40 -24.41
CA ALA A 34 15.50 9.98 -24.74
C ALA A 34 14.57 9.59 -25.89
N GLN A 35 15.07 8.77 -26.81
CA GLN A 35 14.28 8.20 -27.90
C GLN A 35 13.55 6.91 -27.49
N ILE A 36 14.12 6.17 -26.54
CA ILE A 36 13.59 4.94 -25.99
C ILE A 36 13.72 5.04 -24.47
N VAL A 37 12.64 4.74 -23.75
CA VAL A 37 12.62 4.70 -22.29
C VAL A 37 12.12 3.33 -21.87
N THR A 38 12.95 2.59 -21.13
CA THR A 38 12.57 1.33 -20.53
C THR A 38 12.05 1.58 -19.12
N VAL A 39 10.82 1.15 -18.84
CA VAL A 39 10.21 1.29 -17.51
C VAL A 39 9.50 0.01 -17.07
N PRO A 40 9.53 -0.34 -15.78
CA PRO A 40 8.69 -1.39 -15.24
C PRO A 40 7.20 -1.08 -15.40
N TYR A 41 6.38 -2.13 -15.47
CA TYR A 41 4.92 -1.99 -15.56
C TYR A 41 4.31 -1.11 -14.47
N SER A 42 4.79 -1.21 -13.23
CA SER A 42 4.25 -0.44 -12.10
C SER A 42 4.38 1.08 -12.30
N LEU A 43 5.47 1.54 -12.93
CA LEU A 43 5.69 2.95 -13.23
C LEU A 43 4.86 3.44 -14.41
N LEU A 44 4.60 2.57 -15.39
CA LEU A 44 3.79 2.89 -16.58
C LEU A 44 2.28 2.84 -16.29
N LEU A 45 1.81 1.86 -15.53
CA LEU A 45 0.40 1.65 -15.24
C LEU A 45 -0.12 2.68 -14.22
N SER A 46 0.69 3.05 -13.22
CA SER A 46 0.32 4.06 -12.24
C SER A 46 0.43 5.48 -12.81
N LYS A 47 -0.70 6.20 -12.88
CA LYS A 47 -0.73 7.60 -13.33
C LYS A 47 0.17 8.51 -12.48
N ASP A 48 0.10 8.39 -11.15
CA ASP A 48 0.90 9.19 -10.22
C ASP A 48 2.41 8.96 -10.44
N ALA A 49 2.80 7.71 -10.72
CA ALA A 49 4.20 7.36 -11.00
C ALA A 49 4.67 7.94 -12.33
N ARG A 50 3.85 7.85 -13.38
CA ARG A 50 4.13 8.48 -14.68
C ARG A 50 4.32 9.99 -14.56
N GLU A 51 3.40 10.68 -13.90
CA GLU A 51 3.49 12.14 -13.71
C GLU A 51 4.73 12.53 -12.92
N THR A 52 5.07 11.76 -11.88
CA THR A 52 6.30 11.99 -11.11
C THR A 52 7.54 11.81 -11.98
N LEU A 53 7.57 10.78 -12.83
CA LEU A 53 8.72 10.52 -13.70
C LEU A 53 8.75 11.41 -14.96
N GLY A 54 7.68 12.17 -15.24
CA GLY A 54 7.58 12.99 -16.44
C GLY A 54 7.26 12.18 -17.71
N LEU A 55 6.67 11.00 -17.56
CA LEU A 55 6.29 10.14 -18.68
C LEU A 55 4.94 10.55 -19.29
N GLY A 56 4.98 11.17 -20.47
CA GLY A 56 3.80 11.39 -21.30
C GLY A 56 3.44 10.15 -22.12
N LEU A 57 2.15 9.83 -22.26
CA LEU A 57 1.71 8.77 -23.19
C LEU A 57 1.28 9.32 -24.55
N GLU A 58 0.95 10.61 -24.62
CA GLU A 58 0.53 11.26 -25.86
C GLU A 58 1.70 11.34 -26.84
N ASN A 59 1.43 11.04 -28.11
CA ASN A 59 2.42 11.01 -29.19
C ASN A 59 3.59 10.02 -29.00
N ASN A 60 3.44 9.04 -28.10
CA ASN A 60 4.44 7.99 -27.86
C ASN A 60 3.91 6.61 -28.25
N ILE A 61 4.83 5.72 -28.65
CA ILE A 61 4.54 4.30 -28.90
C ILE A 61 4.87 3.51 -27.63
N ILE A 62 3.88 2.77 -27.12
CA ILE A 62 4.03 1.93 -25.93
C ILE A 62 4.16 0.48 -26.37
N ILE A 63 5.26 -0.17 -25.99
CA ILE A 63 5.53 -1.58 -26.26
C ILE A 63 5.52 -2.31 -24.93
N PHE A 64 4.59 -3.25 -24.77
CA PHE A 64 4.57 -4.15 -23.62
C PHE A 64 5.32 -5.43 -24.00
N ASP A 65 6.49 -5.62 -23.40
CA ASP A 65 7.21 -6.88 -23.45
C ASP A 65 6.56 -7.89 -22.50
N GLU A 66 6.44 -9.16 -22.88
CA GLU A 66 5.78 -10.21 -22.07
C GLU A 66 4.38 -9.86 -21.54
N ALA A 67 3.54 -9.31 -22.42
CA ALA A 67 2.21 -8.77 -22.10
C ALA A 67 1.24 -9.77 -21.43
N HIS A 68 1.58 -11.06 -21.34
CA HIS A 68 0.82 -12.04 -20.56
C HIS A 68 0.77 -11.70 -19.06
N ASN A 69 1.76 -10.95 -18.55
CA ASN A 69 1.82 -10.52 -17.13
C ASN A 69 1.06 -9.21 -16.83
N ILE A 70 0.48 -8.55 -17.85
CA ILE A 70 -0.09 -7.21 -17.69
C ILE A 70 -1.27 -7.19 -16.72
N ILE A 71 -2.09 -8.26 -16.71
CA ILE A 71 -3.27 -8.35 -15.85
C ILE A 71 -2.85 -8.41 -14.38
N ASP A 72 -1.87 -9.25 -14.06
CA ASP A 72 -1.35 -9.36 -12.69
C ASP A 72 -0.68 -8.07 -12.23
N ALA A 73 0.02 -7.37 -13.14
CA ALA A 73 0.61 -6.08 -12.85
C ALA A 73 -0.43 -4.98 -12.59
N ILE A 74 -1.53 -4.96 -13.35
CA ILE A 74 -2.68 -4.08 -13.10
C ILE A 74 -3.28 -4.41 -11.72
N ASN A 75 -3.57 -5.68 -11.46
CA ASN A 75 -4.14 -6.11 -10.19
C ASN A 75 -3.24 -5.70 -9.01
N ASN A 76 -1.94 -5.93 -9.09
CA ASN A 76 -1.00 -5.54 -8.04
C ASN A 76 -0.85 -4.01 -7.89
N THR A 77 -0.99 -3.24 -8.98
CA THR A 77 -0.90 -1.77 -8.94
C THR A 77 -2.12 -1.14 -8.27
N TYR A 78 -3.31 -1.73 -8.45
CA TYR A 78 -4.57 -1.19 -7.93
C TYR A 78 -5.12 -1.93 -6.69
N LYS A 79 -4.46 -3.00 -6.26
CA LYS A 79 -4.77 -3.70 -5.01
C LYS A 79 -4.21 -2.92 -3.83
N VAL A 80 -5.03 -2.77 -2.79
CA VAL A 80 -4.61 -2.23 -1.50
C VAL A 80 -4.93 -3.26 -0.42
N GLU A 81 -3.91 -3.65 0.34
CA GLU A 81 -4.05 -4.55 1.49
C GLU A 81 -3.80 -3.77 2.78
N ILE A 82 -4.61 -4.05 3.80
CA ILE A 82 -4.45 -3.47 5.11
C ILE A 82 -4.76 -4.49 6.19
N THR A 83 -3.88 -4.58 7.18
CA THR A 83 -4.07 -5.50 8.31
C THR A 83 -4.67 -4.78 9.53
N SER A 84 -5.31 -5.56 10.40
CA SER A 84 -5.78 -5.05 11.70
C SER A 84 -4.64 -4.47 12.55
N LYS A 85 -3.43 -5.06 12.47
CA LYS A 85 -2.23 -4.56 13.15
C LYS A 85 -1.89 -3.15 12.65
N GLN A 86 -1.85 -2.94 11.33
CA GLN A 86 -1.55 -1.64 10.72
C GLN A 86 -2.55 -0.56 11.11
N LEU A 87 -3.85 -0.87 11.16
CA LEU A 87 -4.88 0.08 11.61
C LEU A 87 -4.68 0.50 13.08
N VAL A 88 -4.34 -0.45 13.95
CA VAL A 88 -4.08 -0.16 15.37
C VAL A 88 -2.84 0.71 15.54
N VAL A 89 -1.76 0.40 14.81
CA VAL A 89 -0.53 1.20 14.82
C VAL A 89 -0.80 2.61 14.30
N ALA A 90 -1.43 2.74 13.13
CA ALA A 90 -1.78 4.03 12.54
C ALA A 90 -2.63 4.89 13.48
N ARG A 91 -3.63 4.29 14.14
CA ARG A 91 -4.47 4.99 15.12
C ARG A 91 -3.66 5.47 16.33
N ARG A 92 -2.79 4.62 16.88
CA ARG A 92 -1.93 4.99 18.02
C ARG A 92 -0.98 6.12 17.65
N SER A 93 -0.29 6.02 16.52
CA SER A 93 0.64 7.06 16.05
C SER A 93 -0.10 8.38 15.80
N LEU A 94 -1.27 8.34 15.16
CA LEU A 94 -2.09 9.53 14.94
C LEU A 94 -2.60 10.15 16.25
N TRP A 95 -3.00 9.32 17.21
CA TRP A 95 -3.44 9.79 18.54
C TRP A 95 -2.30 10.48 19.30
N SER A 96 -1.12 9.86 19.35
CA SER A 96 0.07 10.44 19.99
C SER A 96 0.49 11.76 19.35
N TYR A 97 0.41 11.86 18.02
CA TYR A 97 0.63 13.12 17.32
C TYR A 97 -0.44 14.16 17.66
N PHE A 98 -1.71 13.74 17.71
CA PHE A 98 -2.82 14.64 18.04
C PHE A 98 -2.65 15.24 19.44
N THR A 99 -2.41 14.41 20.47
CA THR A 99 -2.28 14.86 21.86
C THR A 99 -1.07 15.75 22.07
N LYS A 100 0.07 15.44 21.43
CA LYS A 100 1.30 16.23 21.55
C LYS A 100 1.14 17.66 21.00
N TYR A 101 0.38 17.82 19.92
CA TYR A 101 0.25 19.10 19.22
C TYR A 101 -1.15 19.73 19.31
N GLU A 102 -2.03 19.18 20.16
CA GLU A 102 -3.44 19.58 20.25
C GLU A 102 -3.62 21.10 20.36
N LYS A 103 -2.85 21.73 21.25
CA LYS A 103 -2.89 23.18 21.51
C LYS A 103 -2.40 24.04 20.35
N ARG A 104 -1.69 23.48 19.38
CA ARG A 104 -1.10 24.19 18.23
C ARG A 104 -1.92 24.06 16.95
N PHE A 105 -2.96 23.22 16.94
CA PHE A 105 -3.75 23.02 15.72
C PHE A 105 -4.74 24.16 15.48
N LYS A 106 -4.84 24.56 14.21
CA LYS A 106 -6.02 25.29 13.73
C LYS A 106 -7.25 24.37 13.83
N GLY A 107 -8.42 24.95 14.07
CA GLY A 107 -9.68 24.19 14.20
C GLY A 107 -9.95 23.23 13.03
N LYS A 108 -9.66 23.67 11.79
CA LYS A 108 -9.76 22.83 10.57
C LYS A 108 -8.90 21.56 10.66
N ASN A 109 -7.64 21.67 11.09
CA ASN A 109 -6.73 20.53 11.19
C ASN A 109 -7.16 19.57 12.30
N ALA A 110 -7.54 20.10 13.46
CA ALA A 110 -8.04 19.28 14.56
C ALA A 110 -9.31 18.51 14.16
N PHE A 111 -10.21 19.15 13.41
CA PHE A 111 -11.43 18.51 12.90
C PHE A 111 -11.14 17.33 11.97
N TYR A 112 -10.26 17.49 10.97
CA TYR A 112 -9.92 16.39 10.05
C TYR A 112 -9.13 15.27 10.73
N ILE A 113 -8.21 15.59 11.65
CA ILE A 113 -7.49 14.58 12.43
C ILE A 113 -8.47 13.76 13.29
N LYS A 114 -9.45 14.41 13.92
CA LYS A 114 -10.51 13.72 14.69
C LYS A 114 -11.36 12.81 13.81
N GLN A 115 -11.78 13.27 12.63
CA GLN A 115 -12.51 12.41 11.69
C GLN A 115 -11.68 11.18 11.29
N LEU A 116 -10.40 11.37 10.98
CA LEU A 116 -9.50 10.28 10.62
C LEU A 116 -9.31 9.27 11.77
N LEU A 117 -9.21 9.75 13.02
CA LEU A 117 -9.21 8.89 14.21
C LEU A 117 -10.50 8.09 14.34
N SER A 118 -11.67 8.70 14.08
CA SER A 118 -12.97 8.02 14.08
C SER A 118 -13.06 6.96 12.99
N ILE A 119 -12.59 7.24 11.77
CA ILE A 119 -12.54 6.26 10.67
C ILE A 119 -11.67 5.06 11.06
N LEU A 120 -10.46 5.30 11.57
CA LEU A 120 -9.55 4.23 12.00
C LEU A 120 -10.17 3.37 13.11
N GLU A 121 -10.91 3.99 14.03
CA GLU A 121 -11.66 3.29 15.07
C GLU A 121 -12.79 2.42 14.50
N CYS A 122 -13.59 2.97 13.60
CA CYS A 122 -14.66 2.24 12.90
C CYS A 122 -14.12 1.01 12.15
N LEU A 123 -13.06 1.19 11.36
CA LEU A 123 -12.40 0.10 10.64
C LEU A 123 -11.85 -0.97 11.59
N THR A 124 -11.19 -0.57 12.68
CA THR A 124 -10.68 -1.52 13.69
C THR A 124 -11.81 -2.31 14.35
N LYS A 125 -12.95 -1.65 14.67
CA LYS A 125 -14.12 -2.30 15.25
C LYS A 125 -14.75 -3.29 14.28
N PHE A 126 -14.89 -2.91 13.01
CA PHE A 126 -15.40 -3.76 11.95
C PHE A 126 -14.59 -5.06 11.81
N LEU A 127 -13.25 -4.97 11.69
CA LEU A 127 -12.39 -6.16 11.62
C LEU A 127 -12.46 -7.04 12.88
N ARG A 128 -12.61 -6.43 14.07
CA ARG A 128 -12.80 -7.19 15.32
C ARG A 128 -14.14 -7.92 15.37
N GLN A 129 -15.20 -7.32 14.83
CA GLN A 129 -16.51 -7.97 14.77
C GLN A 129 -16.48 -9.18 13.84
N LEU A 130 -15.84 -9.05 12.67
CA LEU A 130 -15.67 -10.17 11.74
C LEU A 130 -14.90 -11.34 12.36
N ASN A 131 -13.79 -11.07 13.06
CA ASN A 131 -13.05 -12.12 13.77
C ASN A 131 -13.90 -12.84 14.84
N LYS A 132 -14.80 -12.13 15.54
CA LYS A 132 -15.71 -12.73 16.53
C LYS A 132 -16.80 -13.58 15.89
N SER A 133 -17.32 -13.15 14.74
CA SER A 133 -18.31 -13.90 13.98
C SER A 133 -17.72 -15.19 13.40
N ALA A 134 -16.48 -15.16 12.94
CA ALA A 134 -15.76 -16.34 12.46
C ALA A 134 -15.49 -17.37 13.59
N GLY A 135 -15.15 -16.91 14.80
CA GLY A 135 -14.91 -17.78 15.96
C GLY A 135 -16.16 -18.39 16.62
N LYS A 136 -17.37 -18.03 16.17
CA LYS A 136 -18.65 -18.56 16.68
C LYS A 136 -19.33 -19.58 15.76
N ALA A 137 -18.76 -19.89 14.60
CA ALA A 137 -19.23 -20.99 13.77
C ALA A 137 -18.94 -22.32 14.50
N VAL A 138 -20.00 -23.00 14.93
CA VAL A 138 -19.95 -24.33 15.55
C VAL A 138 -19.38 -25.32 14.52
N PRO A 139 -18.47 -26.24 14.90
CA PRO A 139 -18.07 -27.32 14.00
C PRO A 139 -19.26 -28.28 13.88
N VAL A 140 -19.99 -28.22 12.78
CA VAL A 140 -20.99 -29.23 12.44
C VAL A 140 -20.44 -30.02 11.26
N ASN A 141 -20.03 -31.24 11.60
CA ASN A 141 -19.78 -32.42 10.77
C ASN A 141 -18.69 -32.33 9.69
N ASP A 142 -17.80 -33.32 9.77
CA ASP A 142 -16.84 -33.72 8.75
C ASP A 142 -17.51 -33.85 7.37
N ASP A 143 -16.75 -33.51 6.31
CA ASP A 143 -17.08 -33.59 4.87
C ASP A 143 -17.57 -32.32 4.15
N ASP A 144 -17.11 -31.12 4.52
CA ASP A 144 -17.20 -29.97 3.61
C ASP A 144 -15.88 -29.19 3.50
N ASP A 145 -15.51 -28.93 2.25
CA ASP A 145 -14.26 -28.30 1.83
C ASP A 145 -14.13 -26.90 2.48
N GLY A 146 -12.99 -26.63 3.11
CA GLY A 146 -12.86 -25.58 4.12
C GLY A 146 -13.10 -24.17 3.59
N THR A 147 -14.33 -23.69 3.69
CA THR A 147 -14.66 -22.28 3.50
C THR A 147 -14.07 -21.46 4.64
N THR A 148 -12.90 -20.90 4.37
CA THR A 148 -12.30 -19.79 5.13
C THR A 148 -13.36 -18.71 5.26
N GLY A 149 -13.54 -18.10 6.43
CA GLY A 149 -14.55 -17.05 6.71
C GLY A 149 -14.33 -15.73 5.95
N ALA A 150 -13.78 -15.78 4.75
CA ALA A 150 -13.57 -14.68 3.85
C ALA A 150 -14.90 -14.24 3.22
N GLN A 151 -15.15 -12.93 3.25
CA GLN A 151 -16.35 -12.31 2.70
C GLN A 151 -15.94 -11.31 1.62
N VAL A 152 -16.52 -11.44 0.44
CA VAL A 152 -16.43 -10.43 -0.63
C VAL A 152 -17.65 -9.53 -0.56
N MET A 153 -17.44 -8.22 -0.64
CA MET A 153 -18.51 -7.22 -0.62
C MET A 153 -18.23 -6.08 -1.60
N THR A 154 -19.28 -5.34 -1.96
CA THR A 154 -19.13 -4.10 -2.73
C THR A 154 -18.53 -2.99 -1.86
N ILE A 155 -18.01 -1.94 -2.48
CA ILE A 155 -17.52 -0.76 -1.76
C ILE A 155 -18.63 -0.18 -0.87
N ASN A 156 -19.84 -0.02 -1.39
CA ASN A 156 -20.95 0.58 -0.64
C ASN A 156 -21.34 -0.27 0.58
N ASP A 157 -21.48 -1.59 0.40
CA ASP A 157 -21.82 -2.50 1.51
C ASP A 157 -20.75 -2.46 2.61
N PHE A 158 -19.48 -2.36 2.22
CA PHE A 158 -18.38 -2.17 3.16
C PHE A 158 -18.47 -0.83 3.89
N LEU A 159 -18.71 0.28 3.19
CA LEU A 159 -18.83 1.61 3.82
C LEU A 159 -19.94 1.65 4.87
N PHE A 160 -21.09 1.02 4.58
CA PHE A 160 -22.20 0.89 5.52
C PHE A 160 -21.87 -0.04 6.69
N SER A 161 -21.32 -1.23 6.41
CA SER A 161 -20.98 -2.22 7.43
C SER A 161 -19.88 -1.72 8.38
N ALA A 162 -18.90 -1.00 7.84
CA ALA A 162 -17.84 -0.37 8.60
C ALA A 162 -18.26 0.95 9.26
N ARG A 163 -19.47 1.48 9.00
CA ARG A 163 -19.99 2.75 9.55
C ARG A 163 -19.11 3.96 9.22
N ILE A 164 -18.64 4.04 7.98
CA ILE A 164 -17.81 5.15 7.48
C ILE A 164 -18.42 5.89 6.29
N ASP A 165 -19.65 5.54 5.91
CA ASP A 165 -20.45 6.11 4.83
C ASP A 165 -20.71 7.62 4.97
N HIS A 166 -20.86 8.12 6.19
CA HIS A 166 -21.17 9.53 6.46
C HIS A 166 -19.95 10.46 6.42
N PHE A 167 -18.73 9.93 6.31
CA PHE A 167 -17.52 10.75 6.22
C PHE A 167 -17.32 11.24 4.78
N ASN A 168 -16.97 12.53 4.64
CA ASN A 168 -16.54 13.05 3.34
C ASN A 168 -15.07 12.65 3.08
N MET A 169 -14.88 11.46 2.51
CA MET A 169 -13.56 10.91 2.22
C MET A 169 -12.73 11.78 1.25
N PHE A 170 -13.37 12.47 0.30
CA PHE A 170 -12.68 13.36 -0.63
C PHE A 170 -11.97 14.52 0.10
N LYS A 171 -12.67 15.19 1.03
CA LYS A 171 -12.07 16.27 1.84
C LYS A 171 -10.97 15.77 2.78
N ILE A 172 -11.10 14.54 3.27
CA ILE A 172 -10.07 13.91 4.12
C ILE A 172 -8.81 13.61 3.30
N LEU A 173 -8.97 13.07 2.09
CA LEU A 173 -7.87 12.82 1.17
C LEU A 173 -7.17 14.12 0.75
N GLU A 174 -7.93 15.16 0.42
CA GLU A 174 -7.41 16.50 0.14
C GLU A 174 -6.57 17.00 1.32
N TYR A 175 -7.11 16.95 2.54
CA TYR A 175 -6.36 17.32 3.75
C TYR A 175 -5.08 16.49 3.97
N LEU A 176 -5.12 15.17 3.75
CA LEU A 176 -3.94 14.31 3.88
C LEU A 176 -2.83 14.72 2.90
N SER A 177 -3.20 15.06 1.67
CA SER A 177 -2.27 15.51 0.63
C SER A 177 -1.64 16.87 0.98
N GLU A 178 -2.45 17.87 1.35
CA GLU A 178 -1.98 19.23 1.67
C GLU A 178 -1.16 19.29 2.96
N SER A 179 -1.59 18.55 3.99
CA SER A 179 -0.98 18.64 5.32
C SER A 179 0.34 17.88 5.43
N GLY A 180 0.60 16.93 4.51
CA GLY A 180 1.73 16.02 4.60
C GLY A 180 1.71 15.17 5.89
N LEU A 181 0.52 14.92 6.46
CA LEU A 181 0.37 14.26 7.76
C LEU A 181 1.05 12.88 7.80
N ALA A 182 0.95 12.12 6.71
CA ALA A 182 1.58 10.80 6.61
C ALA A 182 3.10 10.88 6.82
N LYS A 183 3.77 11.92 6.28
CA LYS A 183 5.21 12.16 6.47
C LYS A 183 5.53 12.57 7.91
N LYS A 184 4.68 13.42 8.50
CA LYS A 184 4.83 13.90 9.89
C LYS A 184 4.74 12.77 10.92
N LEU A 185 3.96 11.73 10.64
CA LEU A 185 3.81 10.58 11.53
C LEU A 185 4.98 9.58 11.49
N MET A 186 5.87 9.62 10.50
CA MET A 186 6.98 8.66 10.41
C MET A 186 7.89 8.72 11.66
N GLY A 187 8.20 9.93 12.14
CA GLY A 187 9.01 10.10 13.37
C GLY A 187 8.31 9.69 14.67
N PHE A 188 7.01 9.37 14.65
CA PHE A 188 6.26 8.95 15.84
C PHE A 188 6.18 7.44 16.01
N VAL A 189 6.29 6.67 14.92
CA VAL A 189 6.31 5.20 14.98
C VAL A 189 7.54 4.72 15.76
N GLU A 190 8.68 5.40 15.56
CA GLU A 190 9.96 5.11 16.20
C GLU A 190 9.97 5.41 17.70
N SER A 191 9.24 6.45 18.15
CA SER A 191 9.13 6.80 19.57
C SER A 191 8.30 5.83 20.42
N THR A 192 7.53 4.95 19.76
CA THR A 192 6.70 3.92 20.42
C THR A 192 7.30 2.51 20.34
N ALA A 193 8.39 2.32 19.58
CA ALA A 193 9.17 1.10 19.62
C ALA A 193 10.19 1.21 20.78
N HIS A 194 10.03 0.38 21.80
CA HIS A 194 11.04 0.27 22.86
C HIS A 194 12.40 -0.11 22.24
N PRO A 195 13.54 0.39 22.77
CA PRO A 195 14.86 0.04 22.28
C PRO A 195 15.11 -1.45 22.57
N VAL A 196 15.05 -2.28 21.54
CA VAL A 196 15.57 -3.65 21.60
C VAL A 196 17.06 -3.57 21.31
N THR A 197 17.83 -4.07 22.27
CA THR A 197 19.29 -4.22 22.37
C THR A 197 19.97 -4.58 21.03
N PRO A 198 21.23 -4.13 20.77
CA PRO A 198 21.94 -4.34 19.51
C PRO A 198 22.13 -5.82 19.12
N PRO A 199 22.34 -6.12 17.82
CA PRO A 199 22.25 -7.48 17.29
C PRO A 199 23.49 -8.30 17.60
N SER A 200 23.33 -9.34 18.42
CA SER A 200 24.21 -10.50 18.43
C SER A 200 23.81 -11.46 17.31
N GLN A 201 24.76 -11.73 16.41
CA GLN A 201 24.66 -12.67 15.30
C GLN A 201 24.44 -14.10 15.81
N THR A 202 23.36 -14.79 15.38
CA THR A 202 23.36 -16.22 14.96
C THR A 202 21.97 -16.73 14.53
N ALA A 203 21.97 -17.38 13.37
CA ALA A 203 21.05 -18.38 12.80
C ALA A 203 19.61 -18.02 12.35
N PRO A 204 19.13 -18.59 11.22
CA PRO A 204 17.86 -18.23 10.60
C PRO A 204 16.72 -19.08 11.18
N ASP A 205 15.70 -18.42 11.71
CA ASP A 205 14.42 -19.06 12.01
C ASP A 205 13.39 -18.51 11.02
N ASP A 206 12.83 -19.42 10.21
CA ASP A 206 11.82 -19.19 9.19
C ASP A 206 10.50 -18.74 9.84
N THR A 207 10.46 -17.50 10.29
CA THR A 207 9.22 -16.77 10.50
C THR A 207 9.15 -15.67 9.45
N ASP A 208 8.23 -15.86 8.51
CA ASP A 208 7.74 -14.85 7.56
C ASP A 208 7.00 -13.74 8.33
N GLU A 209 7.70 -13.06 9.25
CA GLU A 209 7.33 -11.76 9.75
C GLU A 209 7.66 -10.80 8.62
N GLY A 210 6.67 -10.58 7.75
CA GLY A 210 6.75 -9.65 6.63
C GLY A 210 7.49 -8.40 7.03
N PHE A 211 8.61 -8.16 6.37
CA PHE A 211 9.49 -7.02 6.58
C PHE A 211 8.70 -5.73 6.35
N GLU A 212 8.02 -5.21 7.39
CA GLU A 212 7.44 -3.88 7.35
C GLU A 212 8.62 -2.90 7.30
N SER A 213 8.95 -2.49 6.08
CA SER A 213 10.01 -1.53 5.81
C SER A 213 9.81 -0.31 6.73
N ARG A 214 10.81 0.01 7.55
CA ARG A 214 10.83 1.16 8.48
C ARG A 214 10.57 2.52 7.81
N HIS A 215 10.49 2.55 6.49
CA HIS A 215 10.33 3.74 5.65
C HIS A 215 8.89 4.02 5.20
N ILE A 216 7.93 3.13 5.48
CA ILE A 216 6.52 3.33 5.09
C ILE A 216 5.71 3.75 6.31
N SER A 217 5.21 4.99 6.29
CA SER A 217 4.28 5.47 7.32
C SER A 217 3.03 4.58 7.37
N PRO A 218 2.61 4.09 8.54
CA PRO A 218 1.36 3.33 8.69
C PRO A 218 0.12 4.08 8.16
N LEU A 219 0.19 5.41 8.09
CA LEU A 219 -0.89 6.22 7.53
C LEU A 219 -0.92 6.20 5.99
N ARG A 220 0.18 5.89 5.30
CA ARG A 220 0.19 5.79 3.83
C ARG A 220 -0.68 4.65 3.33
N THR A 221 -0.67 3.51 4.01
CA THR A 221 -1.55 2.38 3.66
C THR A 221 -3.02 2.74 3.88
N VAL A 222 -3.32 3.49 4.94
CA VAL A 222 -4.67 4.01 5.19
C VAL A 222 -5.09 5.02 4.13
N GLU A 223 -4.19 5.92 3.73
CA GLU A 223 -4.42 6.89 2.66
C GLU A 223 -4.69 6.17 1.31
N ALA A 224 -3.91 5.13 0.99
CA ALA A 224 -4.12 4.30 -0.18
C ALA A 224 -5.49 3.59 -0.15
N LEU A 225 -5.90 3.06 1.01
CA LEU A 225 -7.21 2.46 1.18
C LEU A 225 -8.33 3.47 0.93
N LEU A 226 -8.26 4.65 1.56
CA LEU A 226 -9.24 5.71 1.36
C LEU A 226 -9.31 6.17 -0.11
N LYS A 227 -8.17 6.24 -0.79
CA LYS A 227 -8.11 6.54 -2.23
C LYS A 227 -8.78 5.45 -3.07
N ALA A 228 -8.55 4.18 -2.74
CA ALA A 228 -9.20 3.05 -3.41
C ALA A 228 -10.74 3.06 -3.21
N LEU A 229 -11.19 3.35 -1.98
CA LEU A 229 -12.62 3.44 -1.63
C LEU A 229 -13.35 4.61 -2.31
N THR A 230 -12.63 5.63 -2.77
CA THR A 230 -13.18 6.79 -3.47
C THR A 230 -13.01 6.73 -4.99
N SER A 231 -12.44 5.63 -5.50
CA SER A 231 -12.33 5.42 -6.94
C SER A 231 -13.71 5.25 -7.57
N ALA A 232 -13.91 5.84 -8.75
CA ALA A 232 -15.22 5.94 -9.40
C ALA A 232 -15.72 4.62 -10.05
N GLY A 233 -15.06 3.48 -9.78
CA GLY A 233 -15.39 2.20 -10.41
C GLY A 233 -16.51 1.46 -9.68
N GLY A 234 -17.58 1.08 -10.39
CA GLY A 234 -18.64 0.20 -9.86
C GLY A 234 -18.17 -1.24 -9.59
N ASP A 235 -17.02 -1.61 -10.12
CA ASP A 235 -16.48 -2.97 -10.03
C ASP A 235 -15.53 -3.19 -8.85
N GLY A 236 -15.31 -2.16 -8.02
CA GLY A 236 -14.52 -2.31 -6.81
C GLY A 236 -15.09 -3.40 -5.91
N ARG A 237 -14.24 -4.35 -5.51
CA ARG A 237 -14.56 -5.42 -4.56
C ARG A 237 -13.64 -5.34 -3.37
N ILE A 238 -14.19 -5.60 -2.20
CA ILE A 238 -13.44 -5.65 -0.94
C ILE A 238 -13.52 -7.08 -0.43
N LEU A 239 -12.36 -7.69 -0.30
CA LEU A 239 -12.19 -8.99 0.35
C LEU A 239 -11.82 -8.74 1.81
N VAL A 240 -12.63 -9.26 2.73
CA VAL A 240 -12.31 -9.21 4.15
C VAL A 240 -12.20 -10.62 4.68
N GLN A 241 -11.07 -10.95 5.30
CA GLN A 241 -10.77 -12.27 5.79
C GLN A 241 -10.31 -12.21 7.26
N PRO A 242 -10.82 -13.09 8.14
CA PRO A 242 -10.29 -13.23 9.49
C PRO A 242 -8.85 -13.74 9.44
N HIS A 243 -8.05 -13.43 10.45
CA HIS A 243 -6.66 -13.89 10.54
C HIS A 243 -6.63 -15.40 10.87
N ASN A 244 -7.00 -16.23 9.92
CA ASN A 244 -6.78 -17.67 9.97
C ASN A 244 -5.48 -17.93 9.23
N VAL A 245 -4.51 -18.51 9.94
CA VAL A 245 -3.25 -19.00 9.37
C VAL A 245 -3.60 -19.97 8.24
N CYS A 246 -3.54 -19.52 6.99
CA CYS A 246 -3.69 -20.42 5.86
C CYS A 246 -2.32 -21.03 5.61
N HIS A 247 -2.19 -22.31 5.98
CA HIS A 247 -1.08 -23.17 5.62
C HIS A 247 -0.75 -23.02 4.14
N SER A 248 0.53 -22.78 3.86
CA SER A 248 1.14 -23.06 2.56
C SER A 248 0.78 -24.49 2.12
N LYS A 249 -0.22 -24.61 1.25
CA LYS A 249 -0.36 -25.77 0.38
C LYS A 249 -0.12 -25.27 -1.03
N LYS A 250 1.11 -25.48 -1.50
CA LYS A 250 1.45 -25.49 -2.92
C LYS A 250 0.36 -26.23 -3.66
N LEU A 251 -0.36 -25.52 -4.54
CA LEU A 251 -1.26 -26.12 -5.50
C LEU A 251 -0.39 -26.89 -6.51
N GLY A 252 -0.08 -28.14 -6.20
CA GLY A 252 0.57 -29.06 -7.13
C GLY A 252 -0.44 -29.46 -8.19
N TRP A 253 -0.32 -28.89 -9.38
CA TRP A 253 -1.08 -29.32 -10.55
C TRP A 253 -0.63 -30.75 -10.89
N LYS A 254 -1.47 -31.74 -10.55
CA LYS A 254 -1.29 -33.12 -10.98
C LYS A 254 -2.02 -33.26 -12.31
N THR A 255 -1.30 -33.07 -13.42
CA THR A 255 -1.77 -33.49 -14.75
C THR A 255 -2.00 -34.99 -14.72
N ARG A 256 -3.26 -35.41 -14.91
CA ARG A 256 -3.58 -36.78 -15.32
C ARG A 256 -3.45 -36.83 -16.83
N GLU A 257 -2.41 -37.50 -17.31
CA GLU A 257 -2.38 -38.02 -18.67
C GLU A 257 -3.43 -39.13 -18.78
N VAL A 258 -4.19 -39.11 -19.88
CA VAL A 258 -4.99 -40.24 -20.38
C VAL A 258 -4.34 -40.67 -21.68
#